data_AF-A0A3P6NXT7-F1
#
_entry.id   AF-A0A3P6NXT7-F1
#
_cell.length_a   1.000
_cell.length_b   1.000
_cell.length_c   1.000
_cell.angle_alpha   90.00
_cell.angle_beta   90.00
_cell.angle_gamma   90.00
#
_symmetry.space_group_name_H-M   'P 1'
#
loop_
_entity.id
_entity.type
_entity.pdbx_description
1 polymer ?
#
loop_
_entity_poly.entity_id
_entity_poly.type
_entity_poly.pdbx_seq_one_letter_code
_entity_poly.pdbx_strand_id
1 'polypeptide(L)'
;MPLEDLPSNVSFASVLTRSHVDLLTQLAGCSGTQTRDPCRDQCYHSRYRTFDGQCNNEKHPMWGSSHTRFRRLLRPIYENGFNTPVGWDPNRLYFGFKKPNPRLVSQKVVAY
;
A
#
# COMPACT_ATOMS: atom_id res chain seq x y z
N MET A 1 -25.46 -7.37 -4.18
CA MET A 1 -24.92 -7.24 -5.55
C MET A 1 -23.48 -7.73 -5.49
N PRO A 2 -23.07 -8.73 -6.28
CA PRO A 2 -21.68 -9.23 -6.31
C PRO A 2 -20.71 -8.10 -6.71
N LEU A 3 -19.46 -8.15 -6.23
CA LEU A 3 -18.45 -7.14 -6.55
C LEU A 3 -18.05 -7.14 -8.04
N GLU A 4 -18.36 -8.23 -8.75
CA GLU A 4 -18.03 -8.46 -10.15
C GLU A 4 -18.84 -7.61 -11.14
N ASP A 5 -19.97 -7.01 -10.72
CA ASP A 5 -20.87 -6.24 -11.61
C ASP A 5 -20.71 -4.71 -11.49
N LEU A 6 -19.69 -4.21 -10.77
CA LEU A 6 -19.58 -2.77 -10.51
C LEU A 6 -18.96 -2.02 -11.72
N PRO A 7 -19.64 -1.00 -12.29
CA PRO A 7 -19.09 -0.26 -13.42
C PRO A 7 -17.79 0.47 -13.05
N SER A 8 -16.89 0.62 -14.02
CA SER A 8 -15.55 1.20 -13.85
C SER A 8 -15.53 2.67 -13.40
N ASN A 9 -16.69 3.33 -13.27
CA ASN A 9 -16.84 4.71 -12.82
C ASN A 9 -17.33 4.85 -11.36
N VAL A 10 -17.57 3.75 -10.64
CA VAL A 10 -18.11 3.84 -9.28
C VAL A 10 -17.04 4.32 -8.32
N SER A 11 -17.14 5.57 -7.92
CA SER A 11 -16.37 6.12 -6.81
C SER A 11 -16.97 5.61 -5.50
N PHE A 12 -16.15 5.09 -4.58
CA PHE A 12 -16.61 4.74 -3.23
C PHE A 12 -17.33 5.90 -2.54
N ALA A 13 -16.96 7.15 -2.86
CA ALA A 13 -17.62 8.35 -2.36
C ALA A 13 -19.04 8.58 -2.90
N SER A 14 -19.43 7.92 -3.99
CA SER A 14 -20.78 7.98 -4.56
C SER A 14 -21.74 6.93 -3.99
N VAL A 15 -21.21 5.90 -3.31
CA VAL A 15 -21.97 4.78 -2.75
C VAL A 15 -22.04 4.84 -1.23
N LEU A 16 -20.98 5.34 -0.57
CA LEU A 16 -20.88 5.41 0.89
C LEU A 16 -20.66 6.85 1.36
N THR A 17 -21.38 7.25 2.42
CA THR A 17 -21.08 8.50 3.13
C THR A 17 -19.74 8.39 3.87
N ARG A 18 -19.07 9.52 4.09
CA ARG A 18 -17.76 9.57 4.78
C ARG A 18 -17.75 8.82 6.11
N SER A 19 -18.82 8.93 6.90
CA SER A 19 -18.99 8.23 8.17
C SER A 19 -18.93 6.70 8.05
N HIS A 20 -19.54 6.12 7.01
CA HIS A 20 -19.48 4.68 6.77
C HIS A 20 -18.08 4.25 6.33
N VAL A 21 -17.40 5.09 5.54
CA VAL A 21 -16.00 4.83 5.14
C VAL A 21 -15.09 4.86 6.36
N ASP A 22 -15.24 5.83 7.26
CA ASP A 22 -14.45 5.93 8.48
C ASP A 22 -14.66 4.73 9.42
N LEU A 23 -15.93 4.31 9.59
CA LEU A 23 -16.27 3.13 10.38
C LEU A 23 -15.69 1.85 9.78
N LEU A 24 -15.84 1.64 8.47
CA LEU A 24 -15.24 0.49 7.77
C LEU A 24 -13.72 0.49 7.89
N THR A 25 -13.10 1.66 7.82
CA THR A 25 -11.65 1.82 7.95
C THR A 25 -11.18 1.44 9.35
N GLN A 26 -11.90 1.91 10.38
CA GLN A 26 -11.64 1.56 11.78
C GLN A 26 -11.80 0.05 12.02
N LEU A 27 -12.89 -0.55 11.53
CA LEU A 27 -13.18 -1.98 11.67
C LEU A 27 -12.20 -2.86 10.89
N ALA A 28 -11.76 -2.42 9.72
CA ALA A 28 -10.81 -3.16 8.89
C ALA A 28 -9.38 -3.15 9.46
N GLY A 29 -9.12 -2.39 10.54
CA GLY A 29 -7.76 -2.18 11.06
C GLY A 29 -6.83 -1.54 10.02
N CYS A 30 -7.39 -1.01 8.93
CA CYS A 30 -6.66 -0.17 8.01
C CYS A 30 -6.37 1.10 8.81
N SER A 31 -5.08 1.42 9.01
CA SER A 31 -4.65 2.64 9.70
C SER A 31 -5.05 3.87 8.85
N GLY A 32 -6.35 4.16 8.87
CA GLY A 32 -6.95 5.29 8.23
C GLY A 32 -6.67 6.49 9.08
N THR A 33 -6.09 7.48 8.45
CA THR A 33 -5.71 8.75 9.05
C THR A 33 -4.69 8.59 10.18
N GLN A 34 -3.43 8.40 9.78
CA GLN A 34 -2.39 9.11 10.53
C GLN A 34 -2.84 10.57 10.66
N THR A 35 -2.83 11.08 11.88
CA THR A 35 -3.16 12.48 12.13
C THR A 35 -2.13 13.33 11.41
N ARG A 36 -2.57 13.94 10.30
CA ARG A 36 -1.74 14.82 9.50
C ARG A 36 -1.43 16.06 10.31
N ASP A 37 -0.16 16.30 10.59
CA ASP A 37 0.32 17.54 11.16
C ASP A 37 0.18 18.66 10.10
N PRO A 38 -0.49 19.80 10.43
CA PRO A 38 -0.57 20.94 9.52
C PRO A 38 0.75 21.72 9.40
N CYS A 39 1.82 21.31 10.08
CA CYS A 39 3.15 21.93 10.07
C CYS A 39 3.13 23.41 10.48
N ARG A 40 2.26 23.76 11.45
CA ARG A 40 2.06 25.17 11.86
C ARG A 40 3.10 25.65 12.86
N ASP A 41 3.66 24.76 13.67
CA ASP A 41 4.69 25.12 14.63
C ASP A 41 6.06 25.24 13.93
N GLN A 42 6.27 26.37 13.27
CA GLN A 42 7.51 26.66 12.57
C GLN A 42 8.71 26.78 13.52
N CYS A 43 8.47 27.09 14.80
CA CYS A 43 9.51 27.17 15.83
C CYS A 43 10.09 25.79 16.15
N TYR A 44 9.24 24.76 16.13
CA TYR A 44 9.60 23.35 16.28
C TYR A 44 10.19 22.78 14.98
N HIS A 45 9.45 22.84 13.86
CA HIS A 45 9.85 22.17 12.61
C HIS A 45 11.12 22.75 11.96
N SER A 46 11.48 24.00 12.27
CA SER A 46 12.76 24.59 11.81
C SER A 46 13.99 24.05 12.53
N ARG A 47 13.81 23.42 13.71
CA ARG A 47 14.91 22.95 14.56
C ARG A 47 14.93 21.45 14.76
N TYR A 48 13.77 20.80 14.76
CA TYR A 48 13.62 19.39 15.10
C TYR A 48 12.75 18.65 14.09
N ARG A 49 13.00 17.35 13.99
CA ARG A 49 12.21 16.42 13.17
C ARG A 49 11.12 15.80 14.05
N THR A 50 9.94 15.60 13.50
CA THR A 50 8.92 14.78 14.18
C THR A 50 9.39 13.32 14.25
N PHE A 51 8.88 12.56 15.22
CA PHE A 51 9.28 11.16 15.40
C PHE A 51 8.88 10.26 14.22
N ASP A 52 7.77 10.60 13.56
CA ASP A 52 7.20 9.86 12.44
C ASP A 52 7.69 10.37 11.08
N GLY A 53 8.40 11.50 11.02
CA GLY A 53 8.93 12.09 9.79
C GLY A 53 7.98 13.02 9.05
N GLN A 54 6.80 13.34 9.60
CA GLN A 54 5.94 14.39 9.07
C GLN A 54 6.63 15.76 9.00
N CYS A 55 6.13 16.62 8.12
CA CYS A 55 6.60 18.00 7.92
C CYS A 55 8.05 18.15 7.47
N ASN A 56 8.76 17.07 7.13
CA ASN A 56 10.06 17.20 6.46
C ASN A 56 9.95 17.85 5.08
N ASN A 57 8.81 17.65 4.40
CA ASN A 57 8.43 18.39 3.20
C ASN A 57 7.20 19.25 3.50
N GLU A 58 7.37 20.57 3.59
CA GLU A 58 6.30 21.51 3.97
C GLU A 58 5.11 21.50 2.99
N LYS A 59 5.38 21.33 1.68
CA LYS A 59 4.34 21.26 0.66
C LYS A 59 3.58 19.93 0.71
N HIS A 60 4.27 18.87 1.09
CA HIS A 60 3.74 17.51 1.17
C HIS A 60 4.11 16.83 2.50
N PRO A 61 3.44 17.20 3.62
CA PRO A 61 3.86 16.79 4.97
C PRO A 61 4.00 15.29 5.20
N MET A 62 3.26 14.46 4.46
CA MET A 62 3.26 13.01 4.62
C MET A 62 4.36 12.29 3.82
N TRP A 63 5.11 12.98 2.96
CA TRP A 63 6.13 12.34 2.13
C TRP A 63 7.31 11.88 2.97
N GLY A 64 7.57 10.58 2.98
CA GLY A 64 8.63 9.98 3.78
C GLY A 64 8.24 9.73 5.24
N SER A 65 7.01 10.06 5.63
CA SER A 65 6.47 9.71 6.95
C SER A 65 6.39 8.19 7.12
N SER A 66 6.72 7.70 8.30
CA SER A 66 6.55 6.30 8.69
C SER A 66 5.07 5.89 8.65
N HIS A 67 4.78 4.60 8.71
CA HIS A 67 3.41 4.05 8.61
C HIS A 67 2.63 4.48 7.35
N THR A 68 3.31 4.93 6.30
CA THR A 68 2.71 5.22 4.99
C THR A 68 3.08 4.14 3.97
N ARG A 69 2.25 3.99 2.93
CA ARG A 69 2.51 3.03 1.86
C ARG A 69 3.76 3.40 1.07
N PHE A 70 4.51 2.39 0.61
CA PHE A 70 5.58 2.61 -0.35
C PHE A 70 5.05 3.18 -1.67
N ARG A 71 5.81 4.13 -2.25
CA ARG A 71 5.54 4.65 -3.59
C ARG A 71 5.84 3.56 -4.63
N ARG A 72 4.92 3.35 -5.56
CA ARG A 72 5.11 2.43 -6.69
C ARG A 72 5.61 3.21 -7.90
N LEU A 73 6.80 2.87 -8.40
CA LEU A 73 7.35 3.42 -9.65
C LEU A 73 6.78 2.71 -10.88
N LEU A 74 6.43 1.43 -10.74
CA LEU A 74 5.78 0.61 -11.76
C LEU A 74 4.50 -0.01 -11.21
N ARG A 75 3.63 -0.47 -12.11
CA ARG A 75 2.42 -1.21 -11.73
C ARG A 75 2.80 -2.49 -10.97
N PRO A 76 2.07 -2.83 -9.89
CA PRO A 76 2.30 -4.08 -9.19
C PRO A 76 1.97 -5.28 -10.07
N ILE A 77 2.60 -6.42 -9.79
CA ILE A 77 2.29 -7.69 -10.43
C ILE A 77 1.88 -8.67 -9.33
N TYR A 78 0.62 -9.06 -9.34
CA TYR A 78 0.04 -10.09 -8.48
C TYR A 78 -0.61 -11.15 -9.34
N GLU A 79 -0.67 -12.38 -8.85
CA GLU A 79 -1.18 -13.53 -9.59
C GLU A 79 -2.67 -13.38 -9.95
N ASN A 80 -3.47 -12.83 -9.02
CA ASN A 80 -4.89 -12.49 -9.22
C ASN A 80 -5.10 -11.01 -9.61
N GLY A 81 -4.03 -10.27 -9.91
CA GLY A 81 -4.11 -8.83 -10.19
C GLY A 81 -4.39 -7.92 -8.99
N PHE A 82 -4.53 -8.47 -7.77
CA PHE A 82 -4.88 -7.71 -6.58
C PHE A 82 -3.90 -7.86 -5.42
N ASN A 83 -3.81 -9.06 -4.83
CA ASN A 83 -3.05 -9.29 -3.60
C ASN A 83 -2.37 -10.66 -3.51
N THR A 84 -2.70 -11.62 -4.37
CA THR A 84 -2.09 -12.95 -4.36
C THR A 84 -0.66 -12.85 -4.90
N PRO A 85 0.37 -13.26 -4.14
CA PRO A 85 1.74 -13.19 -4.61
C PRO A 85 1.96 -14.11 -5.82
N VAL A 86 2.90 -13.72 -6.69
CA VAL A 86 3.31 -14.54 -7.84
C VAL A 86 3.91 -15.86 -7.36
N GLY A 87 3.41 -16.98 -7.88
CA GLY A 87 3.85 -18.33 -7.52
C GLY A 87 3.07 -18.93 -6.34
N TRP A 88 1.91 -18.35 -6.00
CA TRP A 88 1.00 -18.93 -5.01
C TRP A 88 0.41 -20.25 -5.51
N ASP A 89 -0.05 -20.31 -6.76
CA ASP A 89 -0.44 -21.56 -7.43
C ASP A 89 0.78 -22.27 -8.06
N PRO A 90 1.17 -23.48 -7.58
CA PRO A 90 2.29 -24.24 -8.12
C PRO A 90 2.08 -24.76 -9.56
N ASN A 91 0.84 -24.73 -10.06
CA ASN A 91 0.50 -25.18 -11.41
C ASN A 91 0.42 -24.05 -12.42
N ARG A 92 0.37 -22.79 -11.97
CA ARG A 92 0.31 -21.66 -12.86
C ARG A 92 1.60 -21.49 -13.65
N LEU A 93 1.43 -21.29 -14.96
CA LEU A 93 2.53 -21.06 -15.89
C LEU A 93 2.70 -19.56 -16.15
N TYR A 94 3.96 -19.15 -16.20
CA TYR A 94 4.42 -17.81 -16.53
C TYR A 94 5.30 -17.91 -17.76
N PHE A 95 4.81 -17.45 -18.91
CA PHE A 95 5.48 -17.62 -20.21
C PHE A 95 5.85 -19.09 -20.52
N GLY A 96 4.95 -20.02 -20.16
CA GLY A 96 5.15 -21.45 -20.37
C GLY A 96 5.89 -22.19 -19.25
N PHE A 97 6.39 -21.49 -18.22
CA PHE A 97 7.19 -22.11 -17.14
C PHE A 97 6.59 -21.88 -15.76
N LYS A 98 6.74 -22.87 -14.87
CA LYS A 98 6.43 -22.72 -13.44
C LYS A 98 7.50 -21.88 -12.74
N LYS A 99 7.12 -21.12 -11.72
CA LYS A 99 8.10 -20.42 -10.87
C LYS A 99 8.80 -21.41 -9.95
N PRO A 100 10.14 -21.35 -9.80
CA PRO A 100 10.88 -22.24 -8.91
C PRO A 100 10.64 -21.87 -7.44
N ASN A 101 10.83 -22.84 -6.55
CA ASN A 101 10.83 -22.58 -5.11
C ASN A 101 11.97 -21.60 -4.75
N PRO A 102 11.71 -20.48 -4.04
CA PRO A 102 12.73 -19.51 -3.66
C PRO A 102 13.92 -20.12 -2.88
N ARG A 103 13.67 -21.14 -2.05
CA ARG A 103 14.74 -21.83 -1.30
C ARG A 103 15.69 -22.60 -2.22
N LEU A 104 15.15 -23.26 -3.24
CA LEU A 104 15.94 -23.98 -4.25
C LEU A 104 16.83 -23.00 -5.03
N VAL A 105 16.30 -21.83 -5.39
CA VAL A 105 17.08 -20.77 -6.07
C VAL A 105 18.22 -20.29 -5.18
N SER A 106 17.95 -20.00 -3.90
CA SER A 106 18.98 -19.60 -2.95
C SER A 106 20.10 -20.65 -2.83
N GLN A 107 19.75 -21.93 -2.70
CA GLN A 107 20.74 -23.01 -2.56
C GLN A 107 21.58 -23.24 -3.83
N LYS A 108 20.97 -23.13 -5.01
CA LYS A 108 21.66 -23.48 -6.27
C LYS A 108 22.37 -22.31 -6.94
N VAL A 109 21.91 -21.08 -6.71
CA VAL A 109 22.37 -19.89 -7.44
C VAL A 109 23.12 -18.91 -6.54
N VAL A 110 22.62 -18.67 -5.31
CA VAL A 110 23.17 -17.63 -4.42
C VAL A 110 24.27 -18.17 -3.52
N ALA A 111 24.11 -19.39 -3.01
CA ALA A 111 25.04 -20.01 -2.07
C ALA A 111 26.26 -20.67 -2.75
N TYR A 112 26.65 -20.18 -3.93
CA TYR A 112 27.83 -20.64 -4.64
C TYR A 112 29.09 -19.98 -4.06
#